data_AF-A0A0G0WWK3-F1
#
_entry.id   AF-A0A0G0WWK3-F1
#
_cell.length_a   1.000
_cell.length_b   1.000
_cell.length_c   1.000
_cell.angle_alpha   90.00
_cell.angle_beta   90.00
_cell.angle_gamma   90.00
#
_symmetry.space_group_name_H-M   'P 1'
#
loop_
_entity.id
_entity.type
_entity.pdbx_description
1 polymer ?
#
loop_
_entity_poly.entity_id
_entity_poly.type
_entity_poly.pdbx_seq_one_letter_code
_entity_poly.pdbx_strand_id
1 'polypeptide(L)'
;MEILSEIIKNTDFGNIKINILKESIGEITDGDVKDAVNSNAVIVAFKTKINKVAESFVKAQNIKIISSGIIYELIDLLKQEARLLEKPLPQAELEILKIFSSPKGKKQLIGGRVVTGVIKNNIRLKIVRENNEIGTGKISSLRRQKQTVNEVKTEEECGLMFESDILIKEGDHLLWM
;
A
#
# COMPACT_ATOMS: atom_id res chain seq x y z
N MET A 1 3.62 19.66 23.35
CA MET A 1 3.35 18.40 22.64
C MET A 1 2.27 18.60 21.57
N GLU A 2 1.25 19.41 21.85
CA GLU A 2 0.21 19.86 20.89
C GLU A 2 0.78 20.24 19.51
N ILE A 3 1.82 21.08 19.47
CA ILE A 3 2.49 21.51 18.22
C ILE A 3 3.08 20.33 17.44
N LEU A 4 3.65 19.32 18.11
CA LEU A 4 4.24 18.17 17.41
C LEU A 4 3.15 17.30 16.78
N SER A 5 2.07 17.06 17.53
CA SER A 5 0.91 16.30 17.02
C SER A 5 0.28 16.97 15.82
N GLU A 6 0.20 18.30 15.85
CA GLU A 6 -0.41 19.10 14.80
C GLU A 6 0.47 19.17 13.56
N ILE A 7 1.79 19.28 13.73
CA ILE A 7 2.72 19.16 12.60
C ILE A 7 2.64 17.77 11.97
N ILE A 8 2.59 16.70 12.76
CA ILE A 8 2.47 15.34 12.23
C ILE A 8 1.14 15.19 11.47
N LYS A 9 0.02 15.65 12.02
CA LYS A 9 -1.29 15.58 11.35
C LYS A 9 -1.33 16.35 10.02
N ASN A 10 -0.64 17.50 9.95
CA ASN A 10 -0.58 18.34 8.75
C ASN A 10 0.57 17.96 7.80
N THR A 11 1.42 16.99 8.15
CA THR A 11 2.50 16.54 7.29
C THR A 11 1.98 15.50 6.31
N ASP A 12 2.26 15.71 5.03
CA ASP A 12 2.03 14.70 4.01
C ASP A 12 3.09 13.59 4.10
N PHE A 13 2.62 12.36 4.29
CA PHE A 13 3.44 11.14 4.33
C PHE A 13 3.23 10.29 3.08
N GLY A 14 2.90 10.91 1.93
CA GLY A 14 2.59 10.19 0.70
C GLY A 14 1.27 9.43 0.79
N ASN A 15 1.27 8.16 0.39
CA ASN A 15 0.03 7.36 0.35
C ASN A 15 -0.35 6.71 1.70
N ILE A 16 0.31 7.12 2.79
CA ILE A 16 0.12 6.56 4.12
C ILE A 16 -0.56 7.59 5.02
N LYS A 17 -1.66 7.17 5.66
CA LYS A 17 -2.31 7.94 6.71
C LYS A 17 -1.74 7.57 8.07
N ILE A 18 -1.28 8.57 8.81
CA ILE A 18 -0.85 8.41 10.20
C ILE A 18 -2.03 8.65 11.13
N ASN A 19 -2.23 7.74 12.09
CA ASN A 19 -3.19 7.90 13.17
C ASN A 19 -2.45 7.93 14.52
N ILE A 20 -2.73 8.93 15.34
CA ILE A 20 -2.12 9.06 16.67
C ILE A 20 -3.06 8.43 17.69
N LEU A 21 -2.61 7.33 18.33
CA LEU A 21 -3.42 6.57 19.28
C LEU A 21 -3.36 7.15 20.70
N LYS A 22 -2.21 7.71 21.09
CA LYS A 22 -1.95 8.20 22.44
C LYS A 22 -0.90 9.31 22.39
N GLU A 23 -1.09 10.32 23.21
CA GLU A 23 -0.16 11.44 23.41
C GLU A 23 0.07 11.63 24.90
N SER A 24 1.32 11.62 25.35
CA SER A 24 1.66 11.72 26.78
C SER A 24 3.00 12.42 27.00
N ILE A 25 3.04 13.34 27.95
CA ILE A 25 4.26 14.08 28.30
C ILE A 25 5.02 13.30 29.38
N GLY A 26 6.31 13.09 29.18
CA GLY A 26 7.18 12.44 30.16
C GLY A 26 8.10 11.40 29.52
N GLU A 27 8.76 10.61 30.38
CA GLU A 27 9.56 9.46 29.95
C GLU A 27 8.69 8.36 29.36
N ILE A 28 9.25 7.57 28.44
CA ILE A 28 8.57 6.38 27.91
C ILE A 28 8.53 5.30 29.00
N THR A 29 7.33 4.84 29.32
CA THR A 29 7.05 3.83 30.36
C THR A 29 6.78 2.45 29.75
N ASP A 30 6.76 1.40 30.58
CA ASP A 30 6.40 0.05 30.12
C ASP A 30 4.94 -0.03 29.67
N GLY A 31 4.06 0.83 30.21
CA GLY A 31 2.68 0.98 29.75
C GLY A 31 2.62 1.42 28.29
N ASP A 32 3.42 2.42 27.91
CA ASP A 32 3.48 2.91 26.52
C ASP A 32 4.00 1.84 25.56
N VAL A 33 4.97 1.03 26.01
CA VAL A 33 5.47 -0.10 25.22
C VAL A 33 4.41 -1.19 25.04
N LYS A 34 3.66 -1.51 26.10
CA LYS A 34 2.55 -2.48 26.02
C LYS A 34 1.43 -2.01 25.10
N ASP A 35 1.07 -0.73 25.19
CA ASP A 35 0.07 -0.12 24.31
C ASP A 35 0.50 -0.21 22.84
N ALA A 36 1.79 0.05 22.56
CA ALA A 36 2.37 -0.07 21.24
C ALA A 36 2.35 -1.51 20.71
N VAL A 37 2.68 -2.50 21.56
CA VAL A 37 2.60 -3.93 21.21
C VAL A 37 1.17 -4.33 20.84
N ASN A 38 0.20 -4.01 21.71
CA ASN A 38 -1.19 -4.41 21.52
C ASN A 38 -1.81 -3.79 20.26
N SER A 39 -1.36 -2.58 19.91
CA SER A 39 -1.87 -1.83 18.76
C SER A 39 -1.02 -1.99 17.50
N ASN A 40 0.05 -2.78 17.56
CA ASN A 40 1.06 -2.92 16.51
C ASN A 40 1.56 -1.55 15.98
N ALA A 41 1.79 -0.62 16.90
CA ALA A 41 2.13 0.77 16.63
C ALA A 41 3.62 1.07 16.90
N VAL A 42 4.11 2.16 16.32
CA VAL A 42 5.46 2.68 16.58
C VAL A 42 5.42 3.79 17.63
N ILE A 43 6.47 3.90 18.45
CA ILE A 43 6.58 4.97 19.45
C ILE A 43 7.42 6.11 18.89
N VAL A 44 6.93 7.34 19.04
CA VAL A 44 7.61 8.57 18.60
C VAL A 44 7.99 9.42 19.80
N ALA A 45 9.27 9.77 19.93
CA ALA A 45 9.82 10.50 21.07
C ALA A 45 10.59 11.76 20.67
N PHE A 46 10.22 12.90 21.27
CA PHE A 46 10.94 14.16 21.11
C PHE A 46 11.59 14.58 22.42
N LYS A 47 12.93 14.63 22.44
CA LYS A 47 13.73 15.01 23.65
C LYS A 47 13.32 14.29 24.94
N THR A 48 12.90 13.02 24.84
CA THR A 48 12.54 12.23 26.03
C THR A 48 13.42 11.01 26.21
N LYS A 49 13.49 10.52 27.44
CA LYS A 49 14.22 9.31 27.81
C LYS A 49 13.28 8.14 27.97
N ILE A 50 13.82 6.94 27.81
CA ILE A 50 13.12 5.68 28.07
C ILE A 50 13.52 5.23 29.47
N ASN A 51 12.55 4.83 30.29
CA ASN A 51 12.88 4.30 31.60
C ASN A 51 13.50 2.89 31.49
N LYS A 52 14.27 2.46 32.50
CA LYS A 52 15.03 1.19 32.42
C LYS A 52 14.16 -0.06 32.22
N VAL A 53 12.94 -0.04 32.78
CA VAL A 53 12.00 -1.15 32.67
C VAL A 53 11.49 -1.24 31.23
N ALA A 54 11.05 -0.12 30.66
CA ALA A 54 10.58 -0.01 29.29
C ALA A 54 11.67 -0.40 28.28
N GLU A 55 12.94 -0.02 28.50
CA GLU A 55 14.04 -0.38 27.60
C GLU A 55 14.19 -1.90 27.43
N SER A 56 13.99 -2.65 28.52
CA SER A 56 14.00 -4.12 28.49
C SER A 56 12.81 -4.68 27.70
N PHE A 57 11.62 -4.09 27.87
CA PHE A 57 10.43 -4.48 27.11
C PHE A 57 10.54 -4.18 25.62
N VAL A 58 11.11 -3.02 25.25
CA VAL A 58 11.34 -2.64 23.85
C VAL A 58 12.21 -3.67 23.15
N LYS A 59 13.32 -4.07 23.79
CA LYS A 59 14.23 -5.10 23.26
C LYS A 59 13.56 -6.46 23.17
N ALA A 60 12.78 -6.85 24.18
CA ALA A 60 12.11 -8.16 24.21
C ALA A 60 10.98 -8.29 23.17
N GLN A 61 10.22 -7.21 22.95
CA GLN A 61 9.05 -7.19 22.06
C GLN A 61 9.39 -6.66 20.66
N ASN A 62 10.65 -6.31 20.40
CA ASN A 62 11.13 -5.73 19.15
C ASN A 62 10.32 -4.51 18.68
N ILE A 63 9.94 -3.65 19.62
CA ILE A 63 9.15 -2.44 19.33
C ILE A 63 10.06 -1.37 18.74
N LYS A 64 9.59 -0.74 17.66
CA LYS A 64 10.32 0.33 17.01
C LYS A 64 10.06 1.67 17.71
N ILE A 65 11.14 2.35 18.07
CA ILE A 65 11.11 3.69 18.65
C ILE A 65 11.83 4.64 17.70
N ILE A 66 11.14 5.71 17.30
CA ILE A 66 11.67 6.80 16.49
C ILE A 66 11.87 7.98 17.43
N SER A 67 13.12 8.39 17.64
CA SER A 67 13.42 9.47 18.57
C SER A 67 14.45 10.44 18.01
N SER A 68 14.22 11.74 18.19
CA SER A 68 15.19 12.80 17.90
C SER A 68 15.00 13.98 18.84
N GLY A 69 16.09 14.75 19.04
CA GLY A 69 16.07 16.02 19.74
C GLY A 69 15.67 17.22 18.88
N ILE A 70 15.49 17.02 17.57
CA ILE A 70 15.20 18.07 16.59
C ILE A 70 13.90 17.72 15.87
N ILE A 71 12.93 18.64 15.85
CA ILE A 71 11.58 18.37 15.33
C ILE A 71 11.61 17.98 13.85
N TYR A 72 12.37 18.70 13.02
CA TYR A 72 12.46 18.42 11.59
C TYR A 72 13.11 17.07 11.29
N GLU A 73 14.12 16.68 12.06
CA GLU A 73 14.76 15.37 11.93
C GLU A 73 13.78 14.26 12.33
N LEU A 74 13.00 14.45 13.40
CA LEU A 74 11.98 13.49 13.81
C LEU A 74 10.92 13.27 12.72
N ILE A 75 10.49 14.36 12.07
CA ILE A 75 9.55 14.29 10.94
C ILE A 75 10.17 13.59 9.74
N ASP A 76 11.45 13.85 9.45
CA ASP A 76 12.14 13.19 8.34
C ASP A 76 12.29 11.68 8.59
N LEU A 77 12.68 11.29 9.80
CA LEU A 77 12.72 9.89 10.22
C LEU A 77 11.34 9.23 10.10
N LEU A 78 10.27 9.91 10.52
CA LEU A 78 8.91 9.42 10.35
C LEU A 78 8.53 9.24 8.87
N LYS A 79 8.96 10.15 7.99
CA LYS A 79 8.75 10.02 6.54
C LYS A 79 9.53 8.85 5.95
N GLN A 80 10.76 8.63 6.36
CA GLN A 80 11.54 7.47 5.92
C GLN A 80 10.88 6.16 6.34
N GLU A 81 10.39 6.09 7.58
CA GLU A 81 9.66 4.94 8.09
C GLU A 81 8.33 4.70 7.37
N ALA A 82 7.59 5.77 7.07
CA ALA A 82 6.43 5.69 6.21
C ALA A 82 6.80 5.13 4.83
N ARG A 83 7.85 5.63 4.18
CA ARG A 83 8.32 5.11 2.88
C ARG A 83 8.68 3.62 2.89
N LEU A 84 9.22 3.11 4.00
CA LEU A 84 9.48 1.67 4.14
C LEU A 84 8.18 0.84 4.20
N LEU A 85 7.08 1.44 4.63
CA LEU A 85 5.74 0.86 4.64
C LEU A 85 4.98 1.10 3.33
N GLU A 86 5.45 2.00 2.46
CA GLU A 86 4.84 2.25 1.16
C GLU A 86 5.01 0.99 0.30
N LYS A 87 3.88 0.32 0.03
CA LYS A 87 3.84 -0.70 -1.02
C LYS A 87 4.24 0.00 -2.33
N PRO A 88 5.09 -0.63 -3.18
CA PRO A 88 5.46 -0.04 -4.44
C PRO A 88 4.19 0.30 -5.23
N LEU A 89 4.09 1.55 -5.68
CA LEU A 89 2.98 1.97 -6.52
C LEU A 89 3.04 1.16 -7.83
N PRO A 90 1.91 0.65 -8.31
CA PRO A 90 1.89 -0.04 -9.59
C PRO A 90 2.28 0.93 -10.71
N GLN A 91 3.11 0.46 -11.64
CA GLN A 91 3.44 1.17 -12.88
C GLN A 91 2.19 1.41 -13.74
N ALA A 92 1.21 0.51 -13.66
CA ALA A 92 -0.08 0.67 -14.30
C ALA A 92 -1.18 -0.10 -13.56
N GLU A 93 -2.40 0.42 -13.63
CA GLU A 93 -3.59 -0.16 -13.03
C GLU A 93 -4.73 -0.23 -14.05
N LEU A 94 -5.42 -1.37 -14.08
CA LEU A 94 -6.58 -1.59 -14.93
C LEU A 94 -7.75 -2.14 -14.11
N GLU A 95 -8.88 -1.46 -14.18
CA GLU A 95 -10.14 -1.83 -13.52
C GLU A 95 -10.99 -2.69 -14.47
N ILE A 96 -11.49 -3.82 -13.98
CA ILE A 96 -12.37 -4.71 -14.76
C ILE A 96 -13.81 -4.20 -14.73
N LEU A 97 -14.30 -3.77 -15.90
CA LEU A 97 -15.64 -3.23 -16.07
C LEU A 97 -16.66 -4.29 -16.48
N LYS A 98 -16.24 -5.30 -17.26
CA LYS A 98 -17.16 -6.31 -17.80
C LYS A 98 -16.49 -7.65 -18.08
N ILE A 99 -17.19 -8.74 -17.83
CA ILE A 99 -16.76 -10.09 -18.25
C ILE A 99 -17.51 -10.48 -19.52
N PHE A 100 -16.78 -10.77 -20.61
CA PHE A 100 -17.39 -11.09 -21.91
C PHE A 100 -17.56 -12.58 -22.18
N SER A 101 -16.77 -13.44 -21.53
CA SER A 101 -16.86 -14.88 -21.73
C SER A 101 -16.60 -15.67 -20.46
N SER A 102 -17.29 -16.79 -20.30
CA SER A 102 -16.90 -17.83 -19.36
C SER A 102 -15.46 -18.31 -19.64
N PRO A 103 -14.68 -18.66 -18.61
CA PRO A 103 -13.32 -19.14 -18.78
C PRO A 103 -13.27 -20.37 -19.69
N LYS A 104 -12.41 -20.32 -20.71
CA LYS A 104 -12.03 -21.49 -21.52
C LYS A 104 -10.66 -21.97 -21.05
N GLY A 105 -10.65 -22.95 -20.15
CA GLY A 105 -9.44 -23.31 -19.40
C GLY A 105 -9.02 -22.14 -18.49
N LYS A 106 -7.76 -21.72 -18.57
CA LYS A 106 -7.23 -20.58 -17.78
C LYS A 106 -7.48 -19.21 -18.40
N LYS A 107 -8.13 -19.13 -19.57
CA LYS A 107 -8.26 -17.88 -20.34
C LYS A 107 -9.66 -17.30 -20.21
N GLN A 108 -9.74 -16.01 -19.90
CA GLN A 108 -10.98 -15.23 -19.83
C GLN A 108 -10.89 -13.99 -20.73
N LEU A 109 -11.96 -13.73 -21.50
CA LEU A 109 -12.13 -12.45 -22.20
C LEU A 109 -12.83 -11.47 -21.27
N ILE A 110 -12.12 -10.40 -20.92
CA ILE A 110 -12.59 -9.37 -20.00
C ILE A 110 -12.39 -7.98 -20.61
N GLY A 111 -13.26 -7.06 -20.24
CA GLY A 111 -13.20 -5.64 -20.59
C GLY A 111 -12.82 -4.83 -19.37
N GLY A 112 -11.88 -3.92 -19.54
CA GLY A 112 -11.49 -3.01 -18.48
C GLY A 112 -11.00 -1.68 -19.01
N ARG A 113 -10.79 -0.76 -18.08
CA ARG A 113 -10.28 0.58 -18.34
C ARG A 113 -8.99 0.78 -17.56
N VAL A 114 -8.00 1.38 -18.21
CA VAL A 114 -6.75 1.74 -17.55
C VAL A 114 -7.01 2.92 -16.63
N VAL A 115 -6.85 2.72 -15.33
CA VAL A 115 -7.01 3.77 -14.30
C VAL A 115 -5.76 4.64 -14.26
N THR A 116 -4.58 4.03 -14.33
CA THR A 116 -3.29 4.72 -14.34
C THR A 116 -2.26 3.98 -15.17
N GLY A 117 -1.29 4.71 -15.73
CA GLY A 117 -0.14 4.14 -16.44
C GLY A 117 -0.45 3.62 -17.84
N VAL A 118 0.34 2.65 -18.29
CA VAL A 118 0.22 2.05 -19.62
C VAL A 118 0.26 0.53 -19.49
N ILE A 119 -0.79 -0.13 -19.96
CA ILE A 119 -0.89 -1.60 -19.96
C ILE A 119 -0.41 -2.12 -21.30
N LYS A 120 0.60 -3.00 -21.27
CA LYS A 120 1.21 -3.61 -22.46
C LYS A 120 0.78 -5.06 -22.62
N ASN A 121 0.84 -5.57 -23.84
CA ASN A 121 0.57 -6.97 -24.10
C ASN A 121 1.69 -7.85 -23.49
N ASN A 122 1.38 -9.11 -23.16
CA ASN A 122 2.35 -10.10 -22.69
C ASN A 122 3.01 -9.82 -21.32
N ILE A 123 2.50 -8.87 -20.53
CA ILE A 123 2.96 -8.61 -19.15
C ILE A 123 2.20 -9.46 -18.12
N ARG A 124 2.84 -9.69 -16.96
CA ARG A 124 2.23 -10.31 -15.78
C ARG A 124 1.67 -9.23 -14.87
N LEU A 125 0.45 -9.45 -14.37
CA LEU A 125 -0.23 -8.54 -13.46
C LEU A 125 -0.66 -9.29 -12.20
N LYS A 126 -0.71 -8.56 -11.10
CA LYS A 126 -1.34 -9.00 -9.86
C LYS A 126 -2.83 -8.73 -9.93
N ILE A 127 -3.62 -9.66 -9.39
CA ILE A 127 -5.06 -9.56 -9.31
C ILE A 127 -5.40 -9.14 -7.89
N VAL A 128 -6.05 -7.99 -7.75
CA VAL A 128 -6.47 -7.42 -6.49
C VAL A 128 -7.99 -7.35 -6.44
N ARG A 129 -8.57 -7.89 -5.39
CA ARG A 129 -10.01 -7.82 -5.09
C ARG A 129 -10.18 -7.30 -3.68
N GLU A 130 -10.99 -6.26 -3.50
CA GLU A 130 -11.24 -5.66 -2.18
C GLU A 130 -9.92 -5.33 -1.43
N ASN A 131 -8.95 -4.74 -2.14
CA ASN A 131 -7.60 -4.38 -1.64
C ASN A 131 -6.69 -5.56 -1.23
N ASN A 132 -7.10 -6.81 -1.48
CA ASN A 132 -6.28 -7.99 -1.21
C ASN A 132 -5.75 -8.59 -2.51
N GLU A 133 -4.45 -8.90 -2.55
CA GLU A 133 -3.85 -9.67 -3.64
C GLU A 133 -4.37 -11.11 -3.56
N ILE A 134 -5.18 -11.51 -4.54
CA ILE A 134 -5.74 -12.86 -4.60
C ILE A 134 -4.90 -13.79 -5.47
N GLY A 135 -4.12 -13.24 -6.39
CA GLY A 135 -3.09 -13.98 -7.13
C GLY A 135 -2.55 -13.21 -8.33
N THR A 136 -2.10 -13.94 -9.35
CA THR A 136 -1.45 -13.34 -10.52
C THR A 136 -1.95 -13.94 -11.83
N GLY A 137 -1.77 -13.21 -12.91
CA GLY A 137 -2.08 -13.67 -14.25
C GLY A 137 -1.31 -12.91 -15.32
N LYS A 138 -1.58 -13.23 -16.58
CA LYS A 138 -0.86 -12.69 -17.73
C LYS A 138 -1.82 -12.26 -18.82
N ILE A 139 -1.52 -11.13 -19.46
CA ILE A 139 -2.23 -10.72 -20.67
C ILE A 139 -1.72 -11.53 -21.86
N SER A 140 -2.62 -12.27 -22.50
CA SER A 140 -2.36 -13.01 -23.74
C SER A 140 -2.59 -12.16 -25.00
N SER A 141 -3.56 -11.24 -24.96
CA SER A 141 -3.87 -10.35 -26.08
C SER A 141 -4.59 -9.11 -25.58
N LEU A 142 -4.21 -7.94 -26.09
CA LEU A 142 -4.96 -6.69 -25.94
C LEU A 142 -5.68 -6.34 -27.22
N ARG A 143 -6.91 -5.88 -27.09
CA ARG A 143 -7.76 -5.42 -28.19
C ARG A 143 -8.41 -4.10 -27.81
N ARG A 144 -8.30 -3.12 -28.69
CA ARG A 144 -9.11 -1.90 -28.64
C ARG A 144 -10.17 -2.02 -29.73
N GLN A 145 -11.43 -2.12 -29.32
CA GLN A 145 -12.56 -2.41 -30.21
C GLN A 145 -12.32 -3.74 -31.00
N LYS A 146 -12.06 -3.66 -32.30
CA LYS A 146 -11.82 -4.82 -33.18
C LYS A 146 -10.35 -5.00 -33.58
N GLN A 147 -9.44 -4.13 -33.11
CA GLN A 147 -8.03 -4.14 -33.50
C GLN A 147 -7.15 -4.63 -32.35
N THR A 148 -6.20 -5.52 -32.66
CA THR A 148 -5.17 -5.94 -31.71
C THR A 148 -4.16 -4.81 -31.54
N VAL A 149 -3.86 -4.46 -30.29
CA VAL A 149 -2.93 -3.37 -29.95
C VAL A 149 -1.83 -3.89 -29.03
N ASN A 150 -0.67 -3.22 -29.05
CA ASN A 150 0.46 -3.58 -28.19
C ASN A 150 0.38 -2.93 -26.80
N GLU A 151 -0.27 -1.77 -26.70
CA GLU A 151 -0.42 -1.03 -25.46
C GLU A 151 -1.73 -0.22 -25.43
N VAL A 152 -2.18 0.10 -24.22
CA VAL A 152 -3.39 0.89 -23.93
C VAL A 152 -3.04 1.87 -22.81
N LYS A 153 -3.40 3.15 -22.97
CA LYS A 153 -3.05 4.23 -22.04
C LYS A 153 -4.16 4.51 -21.04
N THR A 154 -3.84 5.28 -20.00
CA THR A 154 -4.79 5.81 -19.02
C THR A 154 -6.07 6.34 -19.67
N GLU A 155 -7.21 6.08 -19.03
CA GLU A 155 -8.57 6.45 -19.46
C GLU A 155 -9.09 5.73 -20.73
N GLU A 156 -8.28 4.91 -21.39
CA GLU A 156 -8.76 4.09 -22.50
C GLU A 156 -9.38 2.77 -22.04
N GLU A 157 -10.46 2.36 -22.72
CA GLU A 157 -11.07 1.04 -22.57
C GLU A 157 -10.43 0.01 -23.51
N CYS A 158 -10.24 -1.20 -23.00
CA CYS A 158 -9.74 -2.30 -23.79
C CYS A 158 -10.38 -3.64 -23.43
N GLY A 159 -10.44 -4.53 -24.41
CA GLY A 159 -10.69 -5.94 -24.21
C GLY A 159 -9.36 -6.67 -24.09
N LEU A 160 -9.21 -7.49 -23.05
CA LEU A 160 -8.02 -8.31 -22.84
C LEU A 160 -8.40 -9.78 -22.71
N MET A 161 -7.58 -10.62 -23.34
CA MET A 161 -7.57 -12.05 -23.05
C MET A 161 -6.59 -12.25 -21.91
N PHE A 162 -7.11 -12.51 -20.71
CA PHE A 162 -6.31 -12.69 -19.51
C PHE A 162 -6.20 -14.17 -19.14
N GLU A 163 -5.00 -14.61 -18.78
CA GLU A 163 -4.72 -15.97 -18.35
C GLU A 163 -4.38 -16.00 -16.87
N SER A 164 -5.21 -16.68 -16.08
CA SER A 164 -5.05 -16.81 -14.62
C SER A 164 -5.64 -18.11 -14.10
N ASP A 165 -5.13 -18.58 -12.96
CA ASP A 165 -5.71 -19.71 -12.21
C ASP A 165 -6.93 -19.28 -11.39
N ILE A 166 -7.17 -17.98 -11.30
CA ILE A 166 -8.25 -17.36 -10.52
C ILE A 166 -9.29 -16.79 -11.47
N LEU A 167 -10.55 -16.93 -11.09
CA LEU A 167 -11.68 -16.34 -11.80
C LEU A 167 -11.73 -14.82 -11.56
N ILE A 168 -11.57 -14.06 -12.62
CA ILE A 168 -11.73 -12.60 -12.63
C ILE A 168 -13.21 -12.22 -12.58
N LYS A 169 -13.53 -11.19 -11.79
CA LYS A 169 -14.85 -10.60 -11.63
C LYS A 169 -14.83 -9.11 -11.97
N GLU A 170 -16.01 -8.56 -12.23
CA GLU A 170 -16.21 -7.12 -12.36
C GLU A 170 -15.85 -6.43 -11.03
N GLY A 171 -15.15 -5.29 -11.10
CA GLY A 171 -14.60 -4.59 -9.94
C GLY A 171 -13.24 -5.11 -9.45
N ASP A 172 -12.68 -6.17 -10.04
CA ASP A 172 -11.30 -6.55 -9.77
C ASP A 172 -10.32 -5.53 -10.40
N HIS A 173 -9.16 -5.35 -9.76
CA HIS A 173 -8.08 -4.51 -10.24
C HIS A 173 -6.88 -5.35 -10.66
N LEU A 174 -6.33 -5.08 -11.84
CA LEU A 174 -5.11 -5.68 -12.34
C LEU A 174 -3.96 -4.69 -12.21
N LEU A 175 -2.97 -5.02 -11.38
CA LEU A 175 -1.84 -4.15 -11.07
C LEU A 175 -0.56 -4.65 -11.73
N TRP A 176 0.08 -3.78 -12.51
CA TRP A 176 1.42 -4.01 -13.03
C TRP A 176 2.42 -3.33 -12.09
N MET A 177 3.34 -4.10 -11.53
CA MET A 177 4.36 -3.64 -10.59
C MET A 177 5.67 -3.30 -11.29
#